data_AF-A0A2X0V544-F1
#
_entry.id   AF-A0A2X0V544-F1
#
_cell.length_a   1.000
_cell.length_b   1.000
_cell.length_c   1.000
_cell.angle_alpha   90.00
_cell.angle_beta   90.00
_cell.angle_gamma   90.00
#
_symmetry.space_group_name_H-M   'P 1'
#
loop_
_entity.id
_entity.type
_entity.pdbx_description
1 polymer ?
#
loop_
_entity_poly.entity_id
_entity_poly.type
_entity_poly.pdbx_seq_one_letter_code
_entity_poly.pdbx_strand_id
1 'polypeptide(L)'
;MKQKYLTSVSDFKTIIESKAVYVDKSRYLKAILDFDPESLDQGDDIMLFLRPRRFGKTLSLSMIEHFCRLDYDAQSSQIQL
;
A
#
# COMPACT_ATOMS: atom_id res chain seq x y z
N MET A 1 13.32 -12.14 21.91
CA MET A 1 12.93 -12.68 20.58
C MET A 1 13.61 -11.84 19.51
N LYS A 2 14.39 -12.42 18.58
CA LYS A 2 15.09 -11.63 17.54
C LYS A 2 14.10 -11.23 16.44
N GLN A 3 14.04 -9.93 16.15
CA GLN A 3 13.25 -9.41 15.04
C GLN A 3 14.02 -9.53 13.72
N LYS A 4 13.34 -9.94 12.65
CA LYS A 4 13.90 -10.12 11.30
C LYS A 4 13.64 -8.86 10.48
N TYR A 5 14.69 -8.28 9.93
CA TYR A 5 14.64 -7.08 9.10
C TYR A 5 15.15 -7.39 7.70
N LEU A 6 14.46 -6.92 6.66
CA LEU A 6 14.86 -7.06 5.27
C LEU A 6 15.21 -5.68 4.71
N THR A 7 16.50 -5.45 4.43
CA THR A 7 17.02 -4.12 4.05
C THR A 7 17.07 -3.85 2.55
N SER A 8 16.84 -4.88 1.73
CA SER A 8 16.95 -4.82 0.26
C SER A 8 15.70 -5.36 -0.46
N VAL A 9 14.61 -5.57 0.28
CA VAL A 9 13.36 -6.07 -0.26
C VAL A 9 12.38 -4.91 -0.41
N SER A 10 11.90 -4.70 -1.62
CA SER A 10 10.90 -3.67 -1.94
C SER A 10 9.52 -4.25 -2.24
N ASP A 11 9.39 -5.57 -2.29
CA ASP A 11 8.12 -6.26 -2.45
C ASP A 11 7.44 -6.44 -1.10
N PHE A 12 6.24 -5.87 -0.95
CA PHE A 12 5.48 -5.92 0.30
C PHE A 12 5.09 -7.36 0.66
N LYS A 13 4.61 -8.15 -0.31
CA LYS A 13 4.20 -9.55 -0.08
C LYS A 13 5.34 -10.38 0.52
N THR A 14 6.54 -10.29 -0.05
CA THR A 14 7.74 -10.97 0.46
C THR A 14 8.02 -10.61 1.93
N ILE A 15 7.87 -9.34 2.31
CA ILE A 15 8.12 -8.91 3.71
C ILE A 15 7.11 -9.57 4.65
N ILE A 16 5.82 -9.58 4.29
CA ILE A 16 4.75 -10.17 5.12
C ILE A 16 4.91 -11.69 5.24
N GLU A 17 5.09 -12.39 4.12
CA GLU A 17 5.24 -13.86 4.10
C GLU A 17 6.50 -14.32 4.85
N SER A 18 7.57 -13.54 4.79
CA SER A 18 8.83 -13.86 5.46
C SER A 18 8.83 -13.62 6.97
N LYS A 19 7.69 -13.16 7.54
CA LYS A 19 7.52 -12.73 8.94
C LYS A 19 8.57 -11.71 9.38
N ALA A 20 8.97 -10.83 8.45
CA ALA A 20 9.87 -9.73 8.74
C ALA A 20 9.10 -8.55 9.32
N VAL A 21 9.80 -7.69 10.06
CA VAL A 21 9.23 -6.46 10.60
C VAL A 21 8.91 -5.50 9.45
N TYR A 22 7.67 -5.05 9.41
CA TYR A 22 7.18 -4.02 8.51
C TYR A 22 6.54 -2.90 9.34
N VAL A 23 6.84 -1.65 9.00
CA VAL A 23 6.15 -0.50 9.60
C VAL A 23 4.83 -0.34 8.85
N ASP A 24 3.72 -0.54 9.54
CA ASP A 24 2.40 -0.41 8.94
C ASP A 24 2.14 1.03 8.49
N LYS A 25 1.92 1.19 7.18
CA LYS A 25 1.59 2.46 6.52
C LYS A 25 0.15 2.49 5.99
N SER A 26 -0.67 1.49 6.29
CA SER A 26 -2.06 1.39 5.85
C SER A 26 -2.88 2.63 6.23
N ARG A 27 -2.57 3.30 7.34
CA ARG A 27 -3.22 4.55 7.74
C ARG A 27 -3.09 5.67 6.69
N TYR A 28 -2.01 5.70 5.91
CA TYR A 28 -1.86 6.66 4.81
C TYR A 28 -2.81 6.39 3.64
N LEU A 29 -3.29 5.15 3.48
CA LEU A 29 -4.27 4.83 2.43
C LEU A 29 -5.56 5.62 2.62
N LYS A 30 -5.97 5.88 3.88
CA LYS A 30 -7.17 6.68 4.16
C LYS A 30 -7.08 8.09 3.61
N ALA A 31 -5.89 8.69 3.72
CA ALA A 31 -5.60 10.03 3.21
C ALA A 31 -5.31 10.05 1.70
N ILE A 32 -4.85 8.93 1.11
CA ILE A 32 -4.53 8.83 -0.32
C ILE A 32 -5.76 8.49 -1.16
N LEU A 33 -6.69 7.72 -0.59
CA LEU A 33 -7.89 7.22 -1.26
C LEU A 33 -9.16 7.97 -0.84
N ASP A 34 -9.00 9.10 -0.14
CA ASP A 34 -10.09 9.95 0.38
C ASP A 34 -11.21 9.16 1.09
N PHE A 35 -10.80 8.10 1.80
CA PHE A 35 -11.71 7.31 2.64
C PHE A 35 -11.99 8.00 3.98
N ASP A 36 -11.58 9.25 4.15
CA ASP A 36 -11.90 10.04 5.33
C ASP A 36 -13.23 10.80 5.11
N PRO A 37 -14.34 10.34 5.70
CA PRO A 37 -15.63 11.01 5.54
C PRO A 37 -15.67 12.41 6.17
N GLU A 38 -14.68 12.77 7.01
CA GLU A 38 -14.58 14.09 7.64
C GLU A 38 -13.65 15.05 6.88
N SER A 39 -12.90 14.58 5.86
CA SER A 39 -12.07 15.48 5.05
C SER A 39 -12.93 16.27 4.06
N LEU A 40 -12.91 17.59 4.20
CA LEU A 40 -13.61 18.55 3.33
C LEU A 40 -12.95 18.75 1.96
N ASP A 41 -11.75 18.18 1.76
CA ASP A 41 -11.03 18.25 0.50
C ASP A 41 -11.54 17.15 -0.43
N GLN A 42 -12.14 17.55 -1.55
CA GLN A 42 -12.38 16.63 -2.67
C GLN A 42 -11.03 16.20 -3.20
N GLY A 43 -10.80 14.89 -3.26
CA GLY A 43 -9.54 14.27 -3.65
C GLY A 43 -8.77 14.99 -4.74
N ASP A 44 -7.48 15.21 -4.50
CA ASP A 44 -6.59 15.72 -5.53
C ASP A 44 -6.59 14.74 -6.73
N ASP A 45 -6.94 15.23 -7.92
CA ASP A 45 -6.89 14.45 -9.18
C ASP A 45 -5.50 13.80 -9.43
N ILE A 46 -4.45 14.33 -8.79
CA ILE A 46 -3.06 13.89 -8.95
C ILE A 46 -2.34 13.84 -7.60
N MET A 47 -1.92 12.64 -7.20
CA MET A 47 -1.07 12.40 -6.03
C MET A 47 0.43 12.61 -6.31
N LEU A 48 1.07 13.59 -5.65
CA LEU A 48 2.51 13.86 -5.79
C LEU A 48 3.37 13.14 -4.73
N PHE A 49 4.07 12.09 -5.14
CA PHE A 49 5.08 11.44 -4.29
C PHE A 49 6.46 12.08 -4.45
N LEU A 50 6.83 12.99 -3.54
CA LEU A 50 8.17 13.60 -3.51
C LEU A 50 9.26 12.52 -3.51
N ARG A 51 10.41 12.77 -4.17
CA ARG A 51 11.51 11.77 -4.33
C ARG A 51 12.69 11.84 -3.33
N PRO A 52 12.51 11.99 -1.99
CA PRO A 52 13.61 11.73 -1.06
C PRO A 52 14.17 10.31 -1.19
N ARG A 53 15.50 10.17 -1.22
CA ARG A 53 16.21 8.90 -1.44
C ARG A 53 16.06 7.98 -0.23
N ARG A 54 15.87 6.67 -0.48
CA ARG A 54 15.67 5.61 0.53
C ARG A 54 14.46 5.77 1.45
N PHE A 55 13.51 6.63 1.11
CA PHE A 55 12.26 6.82 1.88
C PHE A 55 11.28 5.63 1.79
N GLY A 56 11.62 4.57 1.06
CA GLY A 56 10.74 3.40 0.93
C GLY A 56 9.52 3.60 0.03
N LYS A 57 9.60 4.51 -0.95
CA LYS A 57 8.53 4.75 -1.94
C LYS A 57 8.15 3.49 -2.71
N THR A 58 9.13 2.74 -3.22
CA THR A 58 8.87 1.49 -3.95
C THR A 58 8.12 0.48 -3.10
N LEU A 59 8.51 0.33 -1.83
CA LEU A 59 7.83 -0.57 -0.89
C LEU A 59 6.41 -0.08 -0.56
N SER A 60 6.22 1.23 -0.40
CA SER A 60 4.89 1.83 -0.22
C SER A 60 3.98 1.60 -1.43
N LEU A 61 4.50 1.74 -2.65
CA LEU A 61 3.75 1.48 -3.89
C LEU A 61 3.38 0.00 -4.02
N SER A 62 4.30 -0.93 -3.72
CA SER A 62 3.99 -2.36 -3.69
C SER A 62 2.89 -2.67 -2.67
N MET A 63 2.91 -2.05 -1.48
CA MET A 63 1.83 -2.20 -0.49
C MET A 63 0.47 -1.70 -1.03
N ILE A 64 0.43 -0.52 -1.66
CA ILE A 64 -0.80 0.03 -2.26
C ILE A 64 -1.32 -0.90 -3.38
N GLU A 65 -0.42 -1.38 -4.24
CA GLU A 65 -0.75 -2.33 -5.30
C GLU A 65 -1.39 -3.60 -4.74
N HIS A 66 -0.80 -4.19 -3.70
CA HIS A 66 -1.37 -5.36 -3.03
C HIS A 66 -2.70 -5.06 -2.35
N PHE A 67 -2.86 -3.88 -1.75
CA PHE A 67 -4.11 -3.46 -1.13
C PHE A 67 -5.25 -3.36 -2.17
N CYS A 68 -5.04 -2.64 -3.27
CA CYS A 68 -6.06 -2.44 -4.30
C CYS A 68 -6.33 -3.70 -5.15
N ARG A 69 -5.37 -4.63 -5.26
CA ARG A 69 -5.56 -5.90 -5.95
C ARG A 69 -6.52 -6.85 -5.24
N LEU A 70 -6.74 -6.70 -3.94
CA LEU A 70 -7.61 -7.60 -3.16
C LEU A 70 -9.07 -7.61 -3.67
N ASP A 71 -9.50 -6.57 -4.40
CA ASP A 71 -10.86 -6.49 -4.97
C ASP A 71 -10.98 -7.03 -6.42
N TYR A 72 -9.90 -7.30 -7.14
CA TYR A 72 -10.00 -7.78 -8.54
C TYR A 72 -10.32 -9.27 -8.66
N ASP A 73 -9.90 -10.10 -7.70
CA ASP A 73 -10.21 -11.54 -7.71
C ASP A 73 -11.61 -11.85 -7.14
N ALA A 74 -12.19 -10.95 -6.34
CA ALA A 74 -13.56 -11.12 -5.82
C ALA A 74 -14.65 -10.74 -6.84
N GLN A 75 -14.34 -9.85 -7.80
CA GLN A 75 -15.31 -9.29 -8.76
C GLN A 75 -15.20 -9.86 -10.18
N SER A 76 -14.09 -10.52 -10.54
CA SER A 76 -13.89 -11.09 -11.88
C SER A 76 -14.71 -12.38 -12.14
N SER A 77 -15.35 -12.95 -11.11
CA SER A 77 -16.26 -14.09 -11.25
C SER A 77 -17.75 -13.71 -11.43
N GLN A 78 -18.11 -12.42 -11.49
CA GLN A 78 -19.50 -11.98 -11.65
C GLN A 78 -19.82 -11.25 -12.96
N ILE A 79 -18.85 -11.12 -13.86
CA ILE A 79 -19.12 -10.61 -15.22
C ILE A 79 -19.02 -11.77 -16.21
N GLN A 80 -20.01 -12.66 -16.17
CA GLN A 80 -20.40 -13.44 -17.34
C GLN A 80 -21.66 -12.76 -17.92
N LEU A 81 -21.50 -12.15 -19.09
CA LEU A 81 -22.60 -11.75 -19.98
C LEU A 81 -23.35 -12.99 -20.49
#